data_AF-A0A2V9KHU6-F1
#
_entry.id   AF-A0A2V9KHU6-F1
#
_cell.length_a   1.000
_cell.length_b   1.000
_cell.length_c   1.000
_cell.angle_alpha   90.00
_cell.angle_beta   90.00
_cell.angle_gamma   90.00
#
_symmetry.space_group_name_H-M   'P 1'
#
loop_
_entity.id
_entity.type
_entity.pdbx_description
1 polymer ?
#
loop_
_entity_poly.entity_id
_entity_poly.type
_entity_poly.pdbx_seq_one_letter_code
_entity_poly.pdbx_strand_id
1 'polypeptide(L)'
;MRPKRLAAGLLAFAVVAGSSGCLFHRKKAKASAPAYPPSPVRIALLPPNIPSDDAEMRWVSLATVALLAKEAEKAQDLELVPVWQVLPVAIEALGGSRTLTDEIAAYVASRVGAKWATEGELKPGKDGVSLLLDFIPAKSSAVAYRYRTETRIDGLSSNLREALDQFLRYLIARPLPGKDRGKLAIDAGQLKEIAAALDREYGWFASAEPGKADKAFAGVARSDDKLARLLFNPALYQTPAAQPAAPSRQRVAVPPPEP
;
A
#
# COMPACT_ATOMS: atom_id res chain seq x y z
N MET A 1 -19.00 73.67 -40.48
CA MET A 1 -18.98 72.53 -41.42
C MET A 1 -20.30 71.79 -41.36
N ARG A 2 -20.88 71.50 -42.52
CA ARG A 2 -22.19 70.85 -42.78
C ARG A 2 -22.10 69.32 -42.59
N PRO A 3 -23.20 68.53 -42.63
CA PRO A 3 -24.14 68.23 -41.54
C PRO A 3 -24.32 66.67 -41.42
N LYS A 4 -25.14 66.08 -40.55
CA LYS A 4 -26.56 65.67 -40.73
C LYS A 4 -26.81 64.57 -39.68
N ARG A 5 -27.82 64.69 -38.81
CA ARG A 5 -29.21 64.20 -38.98
C ARG A 5 -29.24 62.68 -39.23
N LEU A 6 -30.07 61.84 -38.61
CA LEU A 6 -31.27 62.01 -37.79
C LEU A 6 -31.65 60.58 -37.32
N ALA A 7 -32.20 60.50 -36.10
CA ALA A 7 -33.44 59.81 -35.72
C ALA A 7 -33.72 58.38 -36.24
N ALA A 8 -34.01 57.42 -35.37
CA ALA A 8 -35.35 57.04 -34.87
C ALA A 8 -35.43 55.50 -35.05
N GLY A 9 -36.16 54.68 -34.31
CA GLY A 9 -37.13 54.76 -33.23
C GLY A 9 -37.26 53.33 -32.65
N LEU A 10 -37.87 53.13 -31.47
CA LEU A 10 -39.22 52.53 -31.29
C LEU A 10 -39.32 51.09 -31.87
N LEU A 11 -39.73 50.01 -31.20
CA LEU A 11 -40.67 49.67 -30.12
C LEU A 11 -40.22 48.30 -29.53
N ALA A 12 -40.25 47.98 -28.23
CA ALA A 12 -41.37 47.75 -27.30
C ALA A 12 -42.19 46.44 -27.52
N PHE A 13 -42.41 45.74 -26.39
CA PHE A 13 -43.33 44.60 -26.09
C PHE A 13 -42.93 43.19 -26.60
N ALA A 14 -43.12 42.08 -25.88
CA ALA A 14 -44.05 41.77 -24.78
C ALA A 14 -43.52 40.64 -23.85
N VAL A 15 -44.04 40.67 -22.62
CA VAL A 15 -44.00 39.59 -21.62
C VAL A 15 -44.90 38.43 -22.07
N VAL A 16 -44.44 37.18 -21.92
CA VAL A 16 -45.32 36.03 -21.68
C VAL A 16 -44.72 35.18 -20.56
N ALA A 17 -45.42 35.18 -19.44
CA ALA A 17 -45.25 34.22 -18.36
C ALA A 17 -46.06 32.94 -18.66
N GLY A 18 -45.51 31.79 -18.26
CA GLY A 18 -46.27 30.62 -17.82
C GLY A 18 -46.83 29.68 -18.87
N SER A 19 -46.20 28.51 -19.00
CA SER A 19 -46.95 27.27 -19.24
C SER A 19 -46.23 26.09 -18.58
N SER A 20 -46.87 25.56 -17.54
CA SER A 20 -46.64 24.24 -16.99
C SER A 20 -46.63 23.19 -18.11
N GLY A 21 -45.56 22.41 -18.14
CA GLY A 21 -45.41 21.26 -19.03
C GLY A 21 -44.56 20.20 -18.34
N CYS A 22 -45.20 19.38 -17.50
CA CYS A 22 -44.70 18.04 -17.21
C CYS A 22 -44.63 17.28 -18.54
N LEU A 23 -43.45 17.01 -19.06
CA LEU A 23 -43.11 15.91 -19.96
C LEU A 23 -41.64 16.13 -20.33
N PHE A 24 -40.77 15.38 -19.68
CA PHE A 24 -39.48 14.86 -20.14
C PHE A 24 -38.69 14.56 -18.87
N HIS A 25 -38.99 13.39 -18.28
CA HIS A 25 -37.98 12.63 -17.56
C HIS A 25 -36.84 12.31 -18.54
N ARG A 26 -35.97 13.30 -18.80
CA ARG A 26 -34.58 12.99 -19.14
C ARG A 26 -34.08 12.23 -17.93
N LYS A 27 -34.11 10.89 -18.01
CA LYS A 27 -33.17 10.05 -17.30
C LYS A 27 -31.85 10.78 -17.44
N LYS A 28 -31.34 11.37 -16.35
CA LYS A 28 -29.95 11.80 -16.29
C LYS A 28 -29.21 10.61 -16.86
N ALA A 29 -28.58 10.77 -18.02
CA ALA A 29 -27.65 9.77 -18.52
C ALA A 29 -26.76 9.52 -17.30
N LYS A 30 -26.89 8.32 -16.71
CA LYS A 30 -26.04 7.89 -15.63
C LYS A 30 -24.67 8.11 -16.23
N ALA A 31 -23.95 9.14 -15.76
CA ALA A 31 -22.58 9.37 -16.16
C ALA A 31 -21.94 8.00 -16.03
N SER A 32 -21.56 7.43 -17.17
CA SER A 32 -20.96 6.10 -17.22
C SER A 32 -19.88 6.13 -16.17
N ALA A 33 -20.00 5.26 -15.16
CA ALA A 33 -19.06 5.24 -14.05
C ALA A 33 -17.64 5.27 -14.64
N PRO A 34 -16.72 6.08 -14.08
CA PRO A 34 -15.38 6.16 -14.61
C PRO A 34 -14.83 4.76 -14.81
N ALA A 35 -14.25 4.51 -15.99
CA ALA A 35 -13.70 3.20 -16.31
C ALA A 35 -12.56 2.91 -15.34
N TYR A 36 -12.78 1.96 -14.42
CA TYR A 36 -11.73 1.46 -13.53
C TYR A 36 -10.62 0.80 -14.36
N PRO A 37 -9.39 0.68 -13.80
CA PRO A 37 -8.30 -0.01 -14.48
C PRO A 37 -8.74 -1.41 -14.93
N PRO A 38 -8.37 -1.85 -16.15
CA PRO A 38 -8.75 -3.17 -16.66
C PRO A 38 -8.06 -4.32 -15.92
N SER A 39 -6.97 -4.03 -15.20
CA SER A 39 -6.26 -4.96 -14.34
C SER A 39 -5.68 -4.23 -13.12
N PRO A 40 -5.45 -4.96 -12.00
CA PRO A 40 -4.82 -4.37 -10.82
C PRO A 40 -3.47 -3.72 -11.15
N VAL A 41 -3.21 -2.59 -10.51
CA VAL A 41 -1.96 -1.86 -10.64
C VAL A 41 -0.94 -2.45 -9.66
N ARG A 42 0.13 -3.04 -10.21
CA ARG A 42 1.23 -3.58 -9.41
C ARG A 42 2.06 -2.45 -8.78
N ILE A 43 2.28 -2.51 -7.47
CA ILE A 43 3.03 -1.50 -6.70
C ILE A 43 4.07 -2.16 -5.78
N ALA A 44 5.26 -1.56 -5.71
CA ALA A 44 6.32 -1.91 -4.77
C ALA A 44 6.30 -0.96 -3.56
N LEU A 45 6.45 -1.51 -2.36
CA LEU A 45 6.50 -0.71 -1.12
C LEU A 45 7.94 -0.63 -0.63
N LEU A 46 8.46 0.58 -0.48
CA LEU A 46 9.80 0.87 0.03
C LEU A 46 9.72 1.59 1.38
N PRO A 47 10.65 1.30 2.31
CA PRO A 47 10.75 2.04 3.57
C PRO A 47 11.12 3.51 3.29
N PRO A 48 10.45 4.48 3.94
CA PRO A 48 10.80 5.88 3.80
C PRO A 48 12.19 6.18 4.39
N ASN A 49 12.86 7.17 3.82
CA ASN A 49 14.07 7.78 4.34
C ASN A 49 13.84 8.35 5.74
N ILE A 50 14.89 8.36 6.55
CA ILE A 50 14.88 8.91 7.91
C ILE A 50 16.15 9.74 8.15
N PRO A 51 16.15 10.68 9.13
CA PRO A 51 17.38 11.27 9.64
C PRO A 51 18.37 10.19 10.09
N SER A 52 19.64 10.34 9.72
CA SER A 52 20.67 9.31 9.89
C SER A 52 20.99 8.98 11.36
N ASP A 53 20.73 9.91 12.26
CA ASP A 53 20.96 9.86 13.71
C ASP A 53 19.72 9.43 14.52
N ASP A 54 18.57 9.21 13.88
CA ASP A 54 17.33 8.89 14.58
C ASP A 54 17.07 7.37 14.65
N ALA A 55 17.48 6.77 15.77
CA ALA A 55 17.26 5.34 16.03
C ALA A 55 15.77 4.98 16.20
N GLU A 56 14.94 5.92 16.65
CA GLU A 56 13.50 5.69 16.81
C GLU A 56 12.82 5.61 15.45
N MET A 57 13.22 6.43 14.48
CA MET A 57 12.61 6.41 13.14
C MET A 57 12.95 5.16 12.32
N ARG A 58 14.01 4.42 12.67
CA ARG A 58 14.38 3.15 11.98
C ARG A 58 13.26 2.14 11.99
N TRP A 59 12.72 1.83 13.17
CA TRP A 59 11.65 0.84 13.25
C TRP A 59 10.36 1.40 12.63
N VAL A 60 10.10 2.71 12.74
CA VAL A 60 8.90 3.35 12.15
C VAL A 60 8.93 3.31 10.61
N SER A 61 10.12 3.43 10.01
CA SER A 61 10.32 3.30 8.57
C SER A 61 9.91 1.90 8.07
N LEU A 62 10.42 0.84 8.69
CA LEU A 62 10.05 -0.54 8.33
C LEU A 62 8.60 -0.88 8.70
N ALA A 63 8.11 -0.35 9.82
CA ALA A 63 6.71 -0.44 10.22
C ALA A 63 5.77 0.17 9.18
N THR A 64 6.16 1.27 8.54
CA THR A 64 5.38 1.92 7.47
C THR A 64 5.12 0.98 6.31
N VAL A 65 6.11 0.17 5.92
CA VAL A 65 5.94 -0.86 4.88
C VAL A 65 4.92 -1.91 5.30
N ALA A 66 5.02 -2.41 6.54
CA ALA A 66 4.07 -3.40 7.06
C ALA A 66 2.64 -2.87 7.15
N LEU A 67 2.47 -1.62 7.58
CA LEU A 67 1.17 -0.96 7.64
C LEU A 67 0.59 -0.70 6.24
N LEU A 68 1.40 -0.21 5.29
CA LEU A 68 0.96 -0.05 3.90
C LEU A 68 0.55 -1.38 3.29
N ALA A 69 1.34 -2.44 3.51
CA ALA A 69 1.02 -3.77 3.03
C ALA A 69 -0.32 -4.24 3.58
N LYS A 70 -0.53 -4.07 4.90
CA LYS A 70 -1.76 -4.45 5.60
C LYS A 70 -2.99 -3.69 5.08
N GLU A 71 -2.88 -2.38 4.88
CA GLU A 71 -4.00 -1.56 4.42
C GLU A 71 -4.33 -1.82 2.94
N ALA A 72 -3.34 -2.19 2.11
CA ALA A 72 -3.57 -2.49 0.69
C ALA A 72 -4.07 -3.92 0.42
N GLU A 73 -4.05 -4.86 1.38
CA GLU A 73 -4.51 -6.25 1.15
C GLU A 73 -5.95 -6.35 0.63
N LYS A 74 -6.78 -5.36 0.96
CA LYS A 74 -8.20 -5.32 0.57
C LYS A 74 -8.45 -4.48 -0.68
N ALA A 75 -7.41 -3.89 -1.28
CA ALA A 75 -7.51 -3.12 -2.51
C ALA A 75 -7.73 -4.07 -3.71
N GLN A 76 -8.86 -3.92 -4.40
CA GLN A 76 -9.18 -4.77 -5.55
C GLN A 76 -8.36 -4.41 -6.79
N ASP A 77 -7.97 -3.14 -6.90
CA ASP A 77 -7.26 -2.59 -8.05
C ASP A 77 -5.77 -2.34 -7.78
N LEU A 78 -5.24 -2.85 -6.66
CA LEU A 78 -3.80 -2.87 -6.39
C LEU A 78 -3.34 -4.31 -6.20
N GLU A 79 -2.15 -4.58 -6.71
CA GLU A 79 -1.43 -5.81 -6.46
C GLU A 79 -0.08 -5.44 -5.84
N LEU A 80 0.17 -5.88 -4.61
CA LEU A 80 1.44 -5.62 -3.96
C LEU A 80 2.49 -6.60 -4.48
N VAL A 81 3.66 -6.08 -4.87
CA VAL A 81 4.85 -6.92 -4.98
C VAL A 81 5.31 -7.26 -3.56
N PRO A 82 5.57 -8.55 -3.23
CA PRO A 82 6.00 -8.91 -1.89
C PRO A 82 7.27 -8.18 -1.47
N VAL A 83 7.32 -7.72 -0.23
CA VAL A 83 8.41 -6.94 0.37
C VAL A 83 9.74 -7.70 0.25
N TRP A 84 9.70 -9.02 0.41
CA TRP A 84 10.87 -9.89 0.27
C TRP A 84 11.43 -9.98 -1.16
N GLN A 85 10.69 -9.55 -2.18
CA GLN A 85 11.19 -9.35 -3.54
C GLN A 85 11.69 -7.90 -3.76
N VAL A 86 11.08 -6.94 -3.08
CA VAL A 86 11.37 -5.51 -3.24
C VAL A 86 12.64 -5.10 -2.50
N LEU A 87 12.77 -5.43 -1.22
CA LEU A 87 13.86 -4.93 -0.37
C LEU A 87 15.26 -5.36 -0.86
N PRO A 88 15.51 -6.62 -1.29
CA PRO A 88 16.83 -6.98 -1.81
C PRO A 88 17.25 -6.13 -3.01
N VAL A 89 16.33 -5.88 -3.95
CA VAL A 89 16.58 -5.04 -5.14
C VAL A 89 16.84 -3.60 -4.74
N ALA A 90 16.09 -3.07 -3.77
CA ALA A 90 16.30 -1.72 -3.27
C ALA A 90 17.64 -1.56 -2.56
N ILE A 91 18.03 -2.51 -1.70
CA ILE A 91 19.31 -2.49 -0.99
C ILE A 91 20.49 -2.55 -1.98
N GLU A 92 20.38 -3.40 -3.01
CA GLU A 92 21.36 -3.46 -4.09
C GLU A 92 21.48 -2.11 -4.82
N ALA A 93 20.35 -1.49 -5.15
CA ALA A 93 20.31 -0.22 -5.86
C ALA A 93 20.85 0.97 -5.03
N LEU A 94 20.60 0.96 -3.72
CA LEU A 94 21.08 1.99 -2.78
C LEU A 94 22.59 1.92 -2.56
N GLY A 95 23.18 0.73 -2.65
CA GLY A 95 24.60 0.52 -2.37
C GLY A 95 25.03 1.13 -1.03
N GLY A 96 26.05 1.99 -1.07
CA GLY A 96 26.60 2.66 0.11
C GLY A 96 25.88 3.95 0.54
N SER A 97 25.02 4.55 -0.31
CA SER A 97 24.41 5.87 -0.01
C SER A 97 23.23 5.77 0.95
N ARG A 98 22.54 4.61 0.97
CA ARG A 98 21.38 4.28 1.82
C ARG A 98 20.28 5.35 1.84
N THR A 99 20.23 6.19 0.81
CA THR A 99 19.23 7.23 0.62
C THR A 99 18.42 6.91 -0.62
N LEU A 100 17.12 6.71 -0.43
CA LEU A 100 16.19 6.43 -1.51
C LEU A 100 15.85 7.73 -2.25
N THR A 101 15.94 7.71 -3.57
CA THR A 101 15.52 8.82 -4.44
C THR A 101 14.42 8.35 -5.39
N ASP A 102 13.74 9.29 -6.04
CA ASP A 102 12.74 9.01 -7.06
C ASP A 102 13.29 8.10 -8.17
N GLU A 103 14.54 8.31 -8.60
CA GLU A 103 15.19 7.50 -9.63
C GLU A 103 15.39 6.05 -9.15
N ILE A 104 15.80 5.86 -7.89
CA ILE A 104 15.97 4.53 -7.30
C ILE A 104 14.61 3.86 -7.12
N ALA A 105 13.59 4.58 -6.67
CA ALA A 105 12.24 4.05 -6.54
C ALA A 105 11.68 3.60 -7.91
N ALA A 106 11.83 4.41 -8.95
CA ALA A 106 11.44 4.06 -10.32
C ALA A 106 12.22 2.86 -10.85
N TYR A 107 13.53 2.79 -10.59
CA TYR A 107 14.37 1.66 -10.94
C TYR A 107 13.88 0.37 -10.27
N VAL A 108 13.68 0.39 -8.95
CA VAL A 108 13.19 -0.77 -8.19
C VAL A 108 11.85 -1.23 -8.74
N ALA A 109 10.90 -0.31 -8.94
CA ALA A 109 9.59 -0.62 -9.53
C ALA A 109 9.75 -1.35 -10.87
N SER A 110 10.59 -0.84 -11.77
CA SER A 110 10.85 -1.47 -13.06
C SER A 110 11.46 -2.87 -12.92
N ARG A 111 12.40 -3.06 -11.99
CA ARG A 111 13.11 -4.34 -11.81
C ARG A 111 12.21 -5.44 -11.26
N VAL A 112 11.27 -5.09 -10.37
CA VAL A 112 10.30 -6.05 -9.81
C VAL A 112 9.00 -6.16 -10.62
N GLY A 113 8.92 -5.51 -11.78
CA GLY A 113 7.75 -5.52 -12.65
C GLY A 113 6.53 -4.83 -12.04
N ALA A 114 6.73 -3.84 -11.17
CA ALA A 114 5.70 -2.94 -10.67
C ALA A 114 5.54 -1.73 -11.60
N LYS A 115 4.34 -1.13 -11.62
CA LYS A 115 4.09 0.13 -12.32
C LYS A 115 4.46 1.35 -11.46
N TRP A 116 4.46 1.18 -10.15
CA TRP A 116 4.72 2.23 -9.17
C TRP A 116 5.59 1.67 -8.03
N ALA A 117 6.36 2.53 -7.38
CA ALA A 117 6.96 2.29 -6.08
C ALA A 117 6.60 3.43 -5.13
N THR A 118 6.60 3.18 -3.82
CA THR A 118 6.60 4.26 -2.85
C THR A 118 8.00 4.83 -2.67
N GLU A 119 8.12 6.12 -2.47
CA GLU A 119 9.29 6.82 -1.93
C GLU A 119 8.78 7.67 -0.76
N GLY A 120 9.59 7.96 0.25
CA GLY A 120 9.10 8.82 1.31
C GLY A 120 10.15 9.30 2.27
N GLU A 121 9.75 10.22 3.13
CA GLU A 121 10.55 10.80 4.21
C GLU A 121 9.74 10.73 5.51
N LEU A 122 10.35 10.18 6.55
CA LEU A 122 9.87 10.21 7.92
C LEU A 122 10.83 11.04 8.76
N LYS A 123 10.29 11.97 9.54
CA LYS A 123 11.05 12.73 10.53
C LYS A 123 10.20 13.03 11.76
N PRO A 124 10.84 13.40 12.90
CA PRO A 124 10.12 13.92 14.04
C PRO A 124 9.20 15.08 13.65
N GLY A 125 7.92 14.97 14.03
CA GLY A 125 6.93 16.04 13.97
C GLY A 125 6.79 16.74 15.33
N LYS A 126 5.88 17.71 15.43
CA LYS A 126 5.58 18.42 16.68
C LYS A 126 4.93 17.49 17.71
N ASP A 127 4.00 16.65 17.25
CA ASP A 127 3.22 15.73 18.11
C ASP A 127 3.34 14.26 17.67
N GLY A 128 4.45 13.87 17.04
CA GLY A 128 4.67 12.49 16.56
C GLY A 128 5.63 12.44 15.38
N VAL A 129 5.12 12.00 14.23
CA VAL A 129 5.89 11.83 12.99
C VAL A 129 5.31 12.69 11.88
N SER A 130 6.19 13.34 11.12
CA SER A 130 5.88 13.93 9.82
C SER A 130 6.21 12.90 8.75
N LEU A 131 5.21 12.52 7.96
CA LEU A 131 5.36 11.61 6.83
C LEU A 131 5.14 12.37 5.52
N LEU A 132 6.10 12.27 4.61
CA LEU A 132 5.92 12.50 3.18
C LEU A 132 5.99 11.14 2.50
N LEU A 133 5.00 10.82 1.67
CA LEU A 133 4.95 9.57 0.92
C LEU A 133 4.56 9.88 -0.52
N ASP A 134 5.48 9.58 -1.43
CA ASP A 134 5.32 9.68 -2.86
C ASP A 134 5.05 8.31 -3.48
N PHE A 135 4.23 8.31 -4.53
CA PHE A 135 4.01 7.18 -5.40
C PHE A 135 4.69 7.51 -6.73
N ILE A 136 5.85 6.91 -6.94
CA ILE A 136 6.74 7.17 -8.07
C ILE A 136 6.44 6.17 -9.19
N PRO A 137 6.15 6.62 -10.42
CA PRO A 137 5.91 5.72 -11.53
C PRO A 137 7.22 5.13 -12.05
N ALA A 138 7.19 3.85 -12.45
CA ALA A 138 8.32 3.20 -13.10
C ALA A 138 8.66 3.82 -14.47
N LYS A 139 7.70 4.50 -15.11
CA LYS A 139 7.87 5.19 -16.39
C LYS A 139 7.65 6.68 -16.21
N SER A 140 8.54 7.49 -16.77
CA SER A 140 8.51 8.96 -16.71
C SER A 140 7.31 9.62 -17.39
N SER A 141 6.51 8.86 -18.15
CA SER A 141 5.30 9.37 -18.81
C SER A 141 4.13 9.61 -17.84
N ALA A 142 4.20 9.09 -16.62
CA ALA A 142 3.21 9.32 -15.58
C ALA A 142 3.74 10.34 -14.56
N VAL A 143 2.83 11.08 -13.93
CA VAL A 143 3.16 12.07 -12.90
C VAL A 143 3.15 11.38 -11.53
N ALA A 144 4.14 11.68 -10.68
CA ALA A 144 4.16 11.19 -9.31
C ALA A 144 2.98 11.75 -8.49
N TYR A 145 2.48 10.95 -7.55
CA TYR A 145 1.46 11.40 -6.59
C TYR A 145 2.10 11.57 -5.22
N ARG A 146 1.85 12.69 -4.54
CA ARG A 146 2.42 13.02 -3.23
C ARG A 146 1.34 13.09 -2.16
N TYR A 147 1.57 12.40 -1.04
CA TYR A 147 0.82 12.54 0.19
C TYR A 147 1.72 13.09 1.30
N ARG A 148 1.16 13.97 2.14
CA ARG A 148 1.87 14.51 3.31
C ARG A 148 0.94 14.60 4.49
N THR A 149 1.44 14.19 5.66
CA THR A 149 0.70 14.27 6.91
C THR A 149 1.66 14.48 8.10
N GLU A 150 1.08 14.87 9.23
CA GLU A 150 1.72 14.86 10.53
C GLU A 150 0.78 14.17 11.52
N THR A 151 1.25 13.14 12.21
CA THR A 151 0.42 12.29 13.06
C THR A 151 1.22 11.65 14.19
N ARG A 152 0.55 11.26 15.27
CA ARG A 152 1.10 10.29 16.23
C ARG A 152 1.33 8.94 15.54
N ILE A 153 2.29 8.18 16.05
CA ILE A 153 2.61 6.82 15.58
C ILE A 153 1.35 5.93 15.58
N ASP A 154 0.52 6.00 16.63
CA ASP A 154 -0.74 5.23 16.70
C ASP A 154 -1.76 5.61 15.61
N GLY A 155 -1.67 6.82 15.08
CA GLY A 155 -2.49 7.31 13.97
C GLY A 155 -1.92 6.98 12.58
N LEU A 156 -0.70 6.44 12.49
CA LEU A 156 0.01 6.24 11.23
C LEU A 156 -0.73 5.29 10.28
N SER A 157 -1.28 4.18 10.78
CA SER A 157 -2.11 3.25 9.97
C SER A 157 -3.27 3.96 9.27
N SER A 158 -3.98 4.85 9.97
CA SER A 158 -5.12 5.56 9.40
C SER A 158 -4.70 6.54 8.31
N ASN A 159 -3.56 7.21 8.49
CA ASN A 159 -3.02 8.13 7.48
C ASN A 159 -2.44 7.40 6.27
N LEU A 160 -1.75 6.27 6.46
CA LEU A 160 -1.27 5.43 5.35
C LEU A 160 -2.43 4.86 4.55
N ARG A 161 -3.52 4.46 5.23
CA ARG A 161 -4.76 4.08 4.58
C ARG A 161 -5.35 5.24 3.76
N GLU A 162 -5.34 6.46 4.29
CA GLU A 162 -5.78 7.64 3.55
C GLU A 162 -4.90 7.90 2.32
N ALA A 163 -3.58 7.80 2.46
CA ALA A 163 -2.64 7.94 1.36
C ALA A 163 -2.96 6.97 0.21
N LEU A 164 -3.20 5.69 0.52
CA LEU A 164 -3.62 4.68 -0.44
C LEU A 164 -4.97 5.01 -1.09
N ASP A 165 -5.96 5.47 -0.33
CA ASP A 165 -7.26 5.85 -0.87
C ASP A 165 -7.17 7.04 -1.83
N GLN A 166 -6.36 8.05 -1.49
CA GLN A 166 -6.15 9.20 -2.37
C GLN A 166 -5.36 8.81 -3.62
N PHE A 167 -4.36 7.93 -3.49
CA PHE A 167 -3.63 7.37 -4.63
C PHE A 167 -4.53 6.54 -5.55
N LEU A 168 -5.42 5.70 -5.01
CA LEU A 168 -6.41 4.96 -5.79
C LEU A 168 -7.33 5.90 -6.57
N ARG A 169 -7.76 7.02 -5.97
CA ARG A 169 -8.54 8.05 -6.68
C ARG A 169 -7.74 8.69 -7.80
N TYR A 170 -6.47 8.98 -7.56
CA TYR A 170 -5.55 9.48 -8.59
C TYR A 170 -5.43 8.52 -9.79
N LEU A 171 -5.42 7.20 -9.53
CA LEU A 171 -5.43 6.16 -10.56
C LEU A 171 -6.80 5.90 -11.21
N ILE A 172 -7.87 6.58 -10.77
CA ILE A 172 -9.25 6.30 -11.17
C ILE A 172 -9.64 4.83 -10.84
N ALA A 173 -9.10 4.30 -9.74
CA ALA A 173 -9.32 2.95 -9.25
C ALA A 173 -10.45 2.89 -8.19
N ARG A 174 -10.93 1.68 -7.88
CA ARG A 174 -11.90 1.46 -6.81
C ARG A 174 -11.28 1.85 -5.46
N PRO A 175 -12.01 2.58 -4.61
CA PRO A 175 -11.52 2.94 -3.27
C PRO A 175 -11.38 1.69 -2.40
N LEU A 176 -10.58 1.79 -1.34
CA LEU A 176 -10.48 0.72 -0.34
C LEU A 176 -11.86 0.49 0.30
N PRO A 177 -12.23 -0.78 0.58
CA PRO A 177 -13.50 -1.07 1.26
C PRO A 177 -13.54 -0.42 2.65
N GLY A 178 -14.77 -0.10 3.10
CA GLY A 178 -14.99 0.54 4.41
C GLY A 178 -14.26 -0.19 5.54
N LYS A 179 -13.71 0.58 6.49
CA LYS A 179 -13.03 0.03 7.67
C LYS A 179 -14.06 -0.38 8.71
N ASP A 180 -14.06 -1.64 9.12
CA ASP A 180 -14.80 -2.06 10.29
C ASP A 180 -14.24 -1.30 11.51
N ARG A 181 -15.06 -0.43 12.10
CA ARG A 181 -14.70 0.33 13.29
C ARG A 181 -14.58 -0.65 14.46
N GLY A 182 -13.38 -1.14 14.76
CA GLY A 182 -13.20 -2.02 15.92
C GLY A 182 -11.85 -2.74 16.07
N LYS A 183 -11.01 -2.82 15.02
CA LYS A 183 -9.66 -3.41 15.15
C LYS A 183 -8.62 -2.57 14.42
N LEU A 184 -7.74 -1.92 15.17
CA LEU A 184 -6.34 -1.82 14.75
C LEU A 184 -5.85 -3.28 14.66
N ALA A 185 -5.52 -3.74 13.45
CA ALA A 185 -5.17 -5.14 13.25
C ALA A 185 -3.82 -5.51 13.86
N ILE A 186 -2.96 -4.53 14.12
CA ILE A 186 -1.61 -4.67 14.65
C ILE A 186 -1.40 -3.55 15.67
N ASP A 187 -1.03 -3.88 16.90
CA ASP A 187 -0.65 -2.87 17.91
C ASP A 187 0.81 -2.41 17.76
N ALA A 188 1.19 -1.34 18.46
CA ALA A 188 2.53 -0.77 18.35
C ALA A 188 3.66 -1.72 18.80
N GLY A 189 3.40 -2.61 19.76
CA GLY A 189 4.37 -3.60 20.23
C GLY A 189 4.63 -4.65 19.16
N GLN A 190 3.58 -5.22 18.60
CA GLN A 190 3.65 -6.15 17.47
C GLN A 190 4.33 -5.51 16.26
N LEU A 191 4.03 -4.23 15.98
CA LEU A 191 4.60 -3.52 14.86
C LEU A 191 6.12 -3.31 15.01
N LYS A 192 6.61 -3.03 16.23
CA LYS A 192 8.05 -2.98 16.53
C LYS A 192 8.72 -4.33 16.31
N GLU A 193 8.09 -5.42 16.74
CA GLU A 193 8.61 -6.78 16.51
C GLU A 193 8.68 -7.12 15.02
N ILE A 194 7.65 -6.77 14.25
CA ILE A 194 7.63 -6.95 12.79
C ILE A 194 8.74 -6.12 12.13
N ALA A 195 8.88 -4.85 12.50
CA ALA A 195 9.92 -3.97 11.95
C ALA A 195 11.33 -4.51 12.22
N ALA A 196 11.61 -4.94 13.46
CA ALA A 196 12.89 -5.56 13.82
C ALA A 196 13.13 -6.86 13.06
N ALA A 197 12.09 -7.67 12.84
CA ALA A 197 12.17 -8.89 12.05
C ALA A 197 12.46 -8.61 10.57
N LEU A 198 11.83 -7.60 9.97
CA LEU A 198 12.12 -7.17 8.60
C LEU A 198 13.56 -6.66 8.47
N ASP A 199 14.05 -5.87 9.42
CA ASP A 199 15.43 -5.38 9.39
C ASP A 199 16.42 -6.54 9.51
N ARG A 200 16.17 -7.48 10.43
CA ARG A 200 16.97 -8.68 10.58
C ARG A 200 16.95 -9.54 9.33
N GLU A 201 15.81 -9.70 8.68
CA GLU A 201 15.68 -10.58 7.52
C GLU A 201 16.35 -10.01 6.26
N TYR A 202 16.22 -8.69 6.03
CA TYR A 202 16.62 -8.06 4.78
C TYR A 202 17.82 -7.13 4.89
N GLY A 203 18.15 -6.63 6.08
CA GLY A 203 19.30 -5.76 6.31
C GLY A 203 19.14 -4.35 5.75
N TRP A 204 18.01 -3.71 6.05
CA TRP A 204 17.74 -2.35 5.57
C TRP A 204 18.64 -1.33 6.29
N PHE A 205 18.73 -1.43 7.61
CA PHE A 205 19.63 -0.65 8.47
C PHE A 205 20.75 -1.50 9.07
N ALA A 206 20.48 -2.77 9.40
CA ALA A 206 21.45 -3.70 9.99
C ALA A 206 21.98 -4.73 8.97
N SER A 207 22.86 -5.62 9.40
CA SER A 207 23.25 -6.78 8.60
C SER A 207 22.09 -7.76 8.49
N ALA A 208 21.84 -8.26 7.28
CA ALA A 208 20.81 -9.26 7.02
C ALA A 208 21.20 -10.64 7.57
N GLU A 209 20.22 -11.33 8.15
CA GLU A 209 20.24 -12.71 8.59
C GLU A 209 18.99 -13.45 8.04
N PRO A 210 18.94 -13.75 6.73
CA PRO A 210 17.78 -14.39 6.12
C PRO A 210 17.43 -15.73 6.77
N GLY A 211 16.13 -15.99 6.94
CA GLY A 211 15.60 -17.18 7.60
C GLY A 211 15.77 -17.19 9.12
N LYS A 212 16.06 -16.05 9.76
CA LYS A 212 16.19 -15.95 11.23
C LYS A 212 15.01 -15.25 11.91
N ALA A 213 14.01 -14.82 11.15
CA ALA A 213 12.78 -14.22 11.67
C ALA A 213 11.64 -15.21 11.96
N ASP A 214 11.92 -16.51 12.17
CA ASP A 214 10.93 -17.60 12.32
C ASP A 214 9.79 -17.28 13.28
N LYS A 215 10.11 -16.74 14.46
CA LYS A 215 9.12 -16.41 15.50
C LYS A 215 8.17 -15.31 15.06
N ALA A 216 8.71 -14.27 14.40
CA ALA A 216 7.92 -13.15 13.91
C ALA A 216 7.06 -13.59 12.73
N PHE A 217 7.62 -14.33 11.76
CA PHE A 217 6.87 -14.94 10.67
C PHE A 217 5.70 -15.79 11.19
N ALA A 218 5.97 -16.73 12.10
CA ALA A 218 4.93 -17.58 12.67
C ALA A 218 3.91 -16.79 13.49
N GLY A 219 4.30 -15.70 14.15
CA GLY A 219 3.41 -14.79 14.86
C GLY A 219 2.44 -14.08 13.92
N VAL A 220 2.97 -13.42 12.89
CA VAL A 220 2.18 -12.73 11.87
C VAL A 220 1.28 -13.73 11.14
N ALA A 221 1.81 -14.85 10.68
CA ALA A 221 1.07 -15.84 9.91
C ALA A 221 -0.13 -16.44 10.67
N ARG A 222 -0.03 -16.57 12.00
CA ARG A 222 -1.14 -17.01 12.86
C ARG A 222 -2.29 -16.02 12.89
N SER A 223 -1.99 -14.72 12.87
CA SER A 223 -3.00 -13.66 12.85
C SER A 223 -3.47 -13.31 11.43
N ASP A 224 -2.56 -13.42 10.46
CA ASP A 224 -2.68 -12.91 9.10
C ASP A 224 -1.63 -13.55 8.18
N ASP A 225 -1.98 -14.72 7.62
CA ASP A 225 -1.14 -15.45 6.67
C ASP A 225 -0.87 -14.68 5.38
N LYS A 226 -1.80 -13.80 4.95
CA LYS A 226 -1.59 -13.00 3.74
C LYS A 226 -0.51 -11.95 3.97
N LEU A 227 -0.59 -11.22 5.07
CA LEU A 227 0.43 -10.24 5.44
C LEU A 227 1.79 -10.92 5.62
N ALA A 228 1.84 -12.07 6.28
CA ALA A 228 3.08 -12.81 6.48
C ALA A 228 3.77 -13.16 5.16
N ARG A 229 3.01 -13.60 4.14
CA ARG A 229 3.56 -13.94 2.80
C ARG A 229 3.95 -12.72 1.97
N LEU A 230 3.38 -11.56 2.26
CA LEU A 230 3.81 -10.29 1.67
C LEU A 230 5.11 -9.81 2.30
N LEU A 231 5.25 -9.95 3.62
CA LEU A 231 6.39 -9.45 4.38
C LEU A 231 7.62 -10.35 4.32
N PHE A 232 7.42 -11.66 4.42
CA PHE A 232 8.48 -12.65 4.59
C PHE A 232 8.49 -13.64 3.43
N ASN A 233 9.68 -14.10 3.02
CA ASN A 233 9.80 -15.11 1.96
C ASN A 233 9.41 -16.49 2.52
N PRO A 234 8.26 -17.06 2.13
CA PRO A 234 7.81 -18.33 2.70
C PRO A 234 8.75 -19.51 2.39
N ALA A 235 9.59 -19.42 1.35
CA ALA A 235 10.54 -20.47 1.02
C ALA A 235 11.65 -20.63 2.08
N LEU A 236 11.90 -19.61 2.90
CA LEU A 236 12.90 -19.65 3.97
C LEU A 236 12.36 -20.27 5.26
N TYR A 237 11.03 -20.32 5.41
CA TYR A 237 10.36 -20.80 6.61
C TYR A 237 9.63 -22.09 6.27
N GLN A 238 10.33 -23.22 6.39
CA GLN A 238 9.68 -24.51 6.29
C GLN A 238 8.71 -24.66 7.47
N THR A 239 7.42 -24.69 7.21
CA THR A 239 6.49 -25.35 8.12
C THR A 239 6.95 -26.81 8.21
N PRO A 240 7.24 -27.38 9.39
CA PRO A 240 7.46 -28.81 9.48
C PRO A 240 6.24 -29.47 8.83
N ALA A 241 6.42 -30.12 7.69
CA ALA A 241 5.38 -30.96 7.13
C ALA A 241 5.01 -31.91 8.26
N ALA A 242 3.75 -31.91 8.68
CA ALA A 242 3.25 -32.89 9.62
C ALA A 242 3.70 -34.24 9.06
N GLN A 243 4.68 -34.88 9.71
CA GLN A 243 5.14 -36.19 9.31
C GLN A 243 3.88 -37.05 9.16
N PRO A 244 3.67 -37.71 8.01
CA PRO A 244 2.61 -38.70 7.92
C PRO A 244 2.79 -39.62 9.11
N ALA A 245 1.76 -39.73 9.95
CA ALA A 245 1.81 -40.58 11.12
C ALA A 245 2.37 -41.94 10.69
N ALA A 246 3.47 -42.36 11.32
CA ALA A 246 4.10 -43.64 11.00
C ALA A 246 3.01 -44.72 11.02
N PRO A 247 2.96 -45.63 10.03
CA PRO A 247 1.96 -46.67 10.02
C PRO A 247 2.08 -47.45 11.32
N SER A 248 1.01 -47.40 12.11
CA SER A 248 0.89 -48.14 13.36
C SER A 248 1.18 -49.61 13.07
N ARG A 249 2.32 -50.11 13.58
CA ARG A 249 2.65 -51.53 13.52
C ARG A 249 1.54 -52.30 14.22
N GLN A 250 0.61 -52.86 13.45
CA GLN A 250 -0.23 -53.93 13.95
C GLN A 250 0.71 -55.07 14.36
N ARG A 251 0.79 -55.31 15.67
CA ARG A 251 1.40 -56.53 16.20
C ARG A 251 0.60 -57.71 15.67
N VAL A 252 1.14 -58.40 14.69
CA VAL A 252 0.69 -59.76 14.36
C VAL A 252 1.07 -60.63 15.54
N ALA A 253 0.07 -61.10 16.29
CA ALA A 253 0.25 -62.08 17.34
C ALA A 253 0.60 -63.42 16.67
N VAL A 254 1.83 -63.89 16.87
CA VAL A 254 2.22 -65.25 16.51
C VAL A 254 1.74 -66.19 17.63
N PRO A 255 0.92 -67.20 17.35
CA PRO A 255 0.49 -68.14 18.37
C PRO A 255 1.67 -69.03 18.81
N PRO A 256 1.70 -69.48 20.07
CA PRO A 256 2.78 -70.31 20.58
C PRO A 256 2.75 -71.71 19.95
N PRO A 257 3.90 -72.38 19.81
CA PRO A 257 3.96 -73.74 19.27
C PRO A 257 3.33 -74.74 20.24
N GLU A 258 2.56 -75.68 19.68
CA GLU A 258 1.95 -76.82 20.38
C GLU A 258 3.01 -77.84 20.87
N PRO A 259 2.70 -78.61 21.93
CA PRO A 259 3.66 -79.37 22.73
C PRO A 259 4.32 -80.57 22.03
#